data_AF-A0A949EC89-F1
#
_entry.id   AF-A0A949EC89-F1
#
_cell.length_a   1.000
_cell.length_b   1.000
_cell.length_c   1.000
_cell.angle_alpha   90.00
_cell.angle_beta   90.00
_cell.angle_gamma   90.00
#
_symmetry.space_group_name_H-M   'P 1'
#
loop_
_entity.id
_entity.type
_entity.pdbx_description
1 polymer ?
#
loop_
_entity_poly.entity_id
_entity_poly.type
_entity_poly.pdbx_seq_one_letter_code
_entity_poly.pdbx_strand_id
1 'polypeptide(L)'
;MGSLCTGGDNFQKAGVMLAEIMPASCRQRSLFDPIRSDKDLMNALDRINRKWGANTVRYAVSGFKKSWTFRRDHLSRAYTTRWDQLPVVKASLPGI
;
A
#
# COMPACT_ATOMS: atom_id res chain seq x y z
N MET A 1 5.91 -32.67 70.40
CA MET A 1 7.07 -32.14 69.64
C MET A 1 7.31 -33.10 68.48
N GLY A 2 7.10 -32.77 67.21
CA GLY A 2 6.63 -31.55 66.57
C GLY A 2 5.59 -31.87 65.49
N SER A 3 4.73 -30.90 65.24
CA SER A 3 3.74 -30.88 64.16
C SER A 3 4.44 -30.70 62.81
N LEU A 4 4.22 -31.63 61.88
CA LEU A 4 4.63 -31.45 60.49
C LEU A 4 3.57 -30.59 59.77
N CYS A 5 4.07 -29.46 59.28
CA CYS A 5 3.55 -28.50 58.31
C CYS A 5 2.66 -29.15 57.23
N THR A 6 1.68 -28.53 56.58
CA THR A 6 1.19 -27.15 56.45
C THR A 6 -0.06 -27.29 55.56
N GLY A 7 -1.08 -26.46 55.75
CA GLY A 7 -2.23 -26.46 54.85
C GLY A 7 -1.88 -25.94 53.45
N GLY A 8 -2.74 -26.28 52.49
CA GLY A 8 -3.02 -25.44 51.33
C GLY A 8 -2.57 -25.99 49.98
N ASP A 9 -3.34 -26.93 49.43
CA ASP A 9 -3.34 -27.16 47.98
C ASP A 9 -4.70 -26.75 47.40
N ASN A 10 -4.80 -25.47 47.02
CA ASN A 10 -5.91 -24.96 46.24
C ASN A 10 -5.66 -25.32 44.77
N PHE A 11 -6.29 -26.39 44.29
CA PHE A 11 -6.28 -26.73 42.87
C PHE A 11 -7.14 -25.73 42.09
N GLN A 12 -6.52 -24.93 41.22
CA GLN A 12 -7.22 -24.09 40.28
C GLN A 12 -7.41 -24.84 38.96
N LYS A 13 -8.67 -25.11 38.60
CA LYS A 13 -9.05 -25.69 37.32
C LYS A 13 -9.07 -24.60 36.25
N ALA A 14 -8.13 -24.65 35.31
CA ALA A 14 -8.17 -23.81 34.11
C ALA A 14 -8.76 -24.63 32.95
N GLY A 15 -9.82 -24.12 32.33
CA GLY A 15 -10.36 -24.66 31.09
C GLY A 15 -9.86 -23.83 29.91
N VAL A 16 -9.10 -24.45 29.00
CA VAL A 16 -8.76 -23.82 27.72
C VAL A 16 -9.83 -24.23 26.72
N MET A 17 -10.62 -23.26 26.26
CA MET A 17 -11.62 -23.47 25.21
C MET A 17 -11.10 -22.82 23.93
N LEU A 18 -10.98 -23.61 22.86
CA LEU A 18 -10.72 -23.09 21.52
C LEU A 18 -12.08 -22.86 20.85
N ALA A 19 -12.50 -21.61 20.75
CA ALA A 19 -13.67 -21.22 19.98
C ALA A 19 -13.24 -20.70 18.60
N GLU A 20 -14.15 -20.79 17.62
CA GLU A 20 -14.02 -20.18 16.28
C GLU A 20 -13.01 -20.84 15.31
N ILE A 21 -13.06 -22.17 15.18
CA ILE A 21 -12.41 -22.85 14.05
C ILE A 21 -13.16 -22.45 12.77
N MET A 22 -12.60 -21.50 12.02
CA MET A 22 -13.12 -21.09 10.73
C MET A 22 -12.40 -21.85 9.60
N PRO A 23 -13.11 -22.23 8.52
CA PRO A 23 -12.47 -22.71 7.31
C PRO A 23 -11.44 -21.69 6.80
N ALA A 24 -10.29 -22.15 6.33
CA ALA A 24 -9.24 -21.27 5.80
C ALA A 24 -9.73 -20.36 4.64
N SER A 25 -10.79 -20.77 3.95
CA SER A 25 -11.48 -20.00 2.91
C SER A 25 -12.22 -18.75 3.43
N CYS A 26 -12.60 -18.73 4.71
CA CYS A 26 -13.35 -17.64 5.35
C CYS A 26 -12.45 -16.74 6.21
N ARG A 27 -11.13 -16.75 5.98
CA ARG A 27 -10.21 -15.87 6.70
C ARG A 27 -10.38 -14.43 6.18
N GLN A 28 -10.88 -13.55 7.04
CA GLN A 28 -10.82 -12.11 6.78
C GLN A 28 -9.36 -11.71 6.59
N ARG A 29 -9.05 -11.10 5.44
CA ARG A 29 -7.68 -10.64 5.16
C ARG A 29 -7.38 -9.41 5.99
N SER A 30 -6.21 -9.40 6.61
CA SER A 30 -5.68 -8.21 7.27
C SER A 30 -5.08 -7.24 6.24
N LEU A 31 -4.98 -5.96 6.60
CA LEU A 31 -4.34 -4.94 5.75
C LEU A 31 -2.87 -5.29 5.43
N PHE A 32 -2.21 -6.00 6.34
CA PHE A 32 -0.81 -6.41 6.22
C PHE A 32 -0.64 -7.84 5.68
N ASP A 33 -1.72 -8.48 5.25
CA ASP A 33 -1.59 -9.78 4.63
C ASP A 33 -0.82 -9.67 3.31
N PRO A 34 0.11 -10.61 3.03
CA PRO A 34 0.84 -10.60 1.78
C PRO A 34 -0.16 -10.71 0.62
N ILE A 35 -0.12 -9.73 -0.27
CA ILE A 35 -0.90 -9.75 -1.50
C ILE A 35 -0.37 -10.92 -2.33
N ARG A 36 -1.15 -12.00 -2.45
CA ARG A 36 -0.91 -13.01 -3.47
C ARG A 36 -1.23 -12.38 -4.82
N SER A 37 -0.22 -11.74 -5.42
CA SER A 37 -0.28 -11.39 -6.83
C SER A 37 -0.12 -12.68 -7.62
N ASP A 38 -1.20 -13.10 -8.27
CA ASP A 38 -1.14 -14.20 -9.23
C ASP A 38 -0.37 -13.70 -10.45
N LYS A 39 0.90 -14.10 -10.55
CA LYS A 39 1.81 -13.67 -11.61
C LYS A 39 1.30 -14.10 -12.98
N ASP A 40 0.67 -15.27 -13.07
CA ASP A 40 0.18 -15.82 -14.35
C ASP A 40 -1.03 -15.03 -14.84
N LEU A 41 -1.92 -14.65 -13.92
CA LEU A 41 -3.02 -13.74 -14.21
C LEU A 41 -2.51 -12.39 -14.74
N MET A 42 -1.53 -11.78 -14.06
CA MET A 42 -0.97 -10.49 -14.47
C MET A 42 -0.28 -10.59 -15.84
N ASN A 43 0.48 -11.65 -16.08
CA ASN A 43 1.13 -11.91 -17.37
C ASN A 43 0.11 -12.08 -18.51
N ALA A 44 -1.00 -12.77 -18.25
CA ALA A 44 -2.08 -12.93 -19.23
C ALA A 44 -2.74 -11.59 -19.55
N LEU A 45 -2.98 -10.77 -18.53
CA LEU A 45 -3.55 -9.43 -18.67
C LEU A 45 -2.64 -8.52 -19.50
N ASP A 46 -1.33 -8.54 -19.22
CA ASP A 46 -0.32 -7.78 -19.96
C ASP A 46 -0.21 -8.22 -21.42
N ARG A 47 -0.32 -9.54 -21.68
CA ARG A 47 -0.31 -10.07 -23.05
C ARG A 47 -1.49 -9.56 -23.86
N ILE A 48 -2.67 -9.48 -23.25
CA ILE A 48 -3.87 -8.95 -23.92
C ILE A 48 -3.71 -7.45 -24.17
N ASN A 49 -3.30 -6.69 -23.16
CA ASN A 49 -3.06 -5.25 -23.29
C ASN A 49 -1.96 -4.92 -24.33
N ARG A 50 -0.95 -5.77 -24.50
CA ARG A 50 0.06 -5.57 -25.55
C ARG A 50 -0.48 -5.78 -26.96
N LYS A 51 -1.42 -6.71 -27.14
CA LYS A 51 -2.00 -7.02 -28.47
C LYS A 51 -3.06 -6.01 -28.91
N TRP A 52 -3.87 -5.53 -27.97
CA TRP A 52 -5.08 -4.75 -28.29
C TRP A 52 -4.99 -3.28 -27.85
N GLY A 53 -3.86 -2.85 -27.31
CA GLY A 53 -3.66 -1.51 -26.78
C GLY A 53 -3.66 -1.43 -25.25
N ALA A 54 -2.92 -0.47 -24.72
CA ALA A 54 -2.84 -0.28 -23.27
C ALA A 54 -4.21 0.07 -22.69
N ASN A 55 -4.57 -0.54 -21.55
CA ASN A 55 -5.88 -0.45 -20.88
C ASN A 55 -7.07 -1.12 -21.58
N THR A 56 -6.87 -2.01 -22.55
CA THR A 56 -8.00 -2.77 -23.11
C THR A 56 -8.66 -3.69 -22.09
N VAL A 57 -7.86 -4.32 -21.21
CA VAL A 57 -8.35 -5.09 -20.06
C VAL A 57 -7.78 -4.50 -18.77
N ARG A 58 -8.67 -4.19 -17.84
CA ARG A 58 -8.38 -3.50 -16.57
C ARG A 58 -9.31 -4.00 -15.47
N TYR A 59 -8.85 -3.93 -14.22
CA TYR A 59 -9.68 -4.21 -13.05
C TYR A 59 -10.86 -3.24 -12.95
N ALA A 60 -12.08 -3.78 -12.84
CA ALA A 60 -13.30 -3.00 -12.69
C ALA A 60 -13.24 -2.00 -11.52
N VAL A 61 -12.58 -2.39 -10.42
CA VAL A 61 -12.40 -1.57 -9.20
C VAL A 61 -11.57 -0.31 -9.47
N SER A 62 -10.70 -0.30 -10.48
CA SER A 62 -9.82 0.85 -10.78
C SER A 62 -10.52 1.99 -11.54
N GLY A 63 -11.78 1.80 -11.94
CA GLY A 63 -12.55 2.79 -12.67
C GLY A 63 -12.08 3.04 -14.11
N PHE A 64 -13.02 3.49 -14.95
CA PHE A 64 -12.79 3.77 -16.38
C PHE A 64 -12.27 5.19 -16.62
N LYS A 65 -12.62 6.15 -15.77
CA LYS A 65 -12.10 7.53 -15.82
C LYS A 65 -10.88 7.66 -14.92
N LYS A 66 -9.75 8.03 -15.52
CA LYS A 66 -8.56 8.50 -14.79
C LYS A 66 -8.82 9.95 -14.36
N SER A 67 -9.55 10.16 -13.27
CA SER A 67 -9.83 11.50 -12.71
C SER A 67 -8.62 12.12 -12.00
N TRP A 68 -7.60 11.31 -11.70
CA TRP A 68 -6.39 11.77 -11.03
C TRP A 68 -5.40 12.40 -12.02
N THR A 69 -5.55 13.70 -12.21
CA THR A 69 -4.48 14.56 -12.72
C THR A 69 -3.74 15.14 -11.52
N PHE A 70 -2.41 15.07 -11.52
CA PHE A 70 -1.61 15.80 -10.53
C PHE A 70 -1.99 17.29 -10.60
N ARG A 71 -2.55 17.83 -9.50
CA ARG A 71 -2.68 19.28 -9.31
C ARG A 71 -1.27 19.86 -9.19
N ARG A 72 -0.76 20.38 -10.31
CA ARG A 72 0.58 21.00 -10.43
C ARG A 72 0.53 22.50 -10.16
N ASP A 73 -0.49 22.97 -9.45
CA ASP A 73 -0.70 24.40 -9.17
C ASP A 73 0.47 25.04 -8.39
N HIS A 74 1.24 24.22 -7.65
CA HIS A 74 2.45 24.63 -6.92
C HIS A 74 3.74 24.01 -7.45
N LEU A 75 3.79 23.58 -8.71
CA LEU A 75 5.04 23.07 -9.27
C LEU A 75 6.04 24.22 -9.37
N SER A 76 7.14 24.14 -8.62
CA SER A 76 8.24 25.09 -8.76
C SER A 76 8.82 25.01 -10.16
N ARG A 77 9.29 26.14 -10.67
CA ARG A 77 10.00 26.17 -11.94
C ARG A 77 11.25 25.29 -11.83
N ALA A 78 11.52 24.53 -12.88
CA ALA A 78 12.62 23.61 -13.05
C ALA A 78 13.92 24.36 -13.38
N TYR A 79 14.37 25.22 -12.45
CA TYR A 79 15.53 26.10 -12.65
C TYR A 79 16.83 25.36 -12.96
N THR A 80 16.97 24.12 -12.48
CA THR A 80 18.19 23.32 -12.65
C THR A 80 18.15 22.38 -13.85
N THR A 81 16.97 22.09 -14.40
CA THR A 81 16.80 21.07 -15.45
C THR A 81 16.22 21.61 -16.76
N ARG A 82 15.74 22.87 -16.80
CA ARG A 82 15.28 23.51 -18.03
C ARG A 82 15.79 24.94 -18.13
N TRP A 83 16.60 25.20 -19.15
CA TRP A 83 17.18 26.51 -19.46
C TRP A 83 16.10 27.59 -19.67
N ASP A 84 14.96 27.25 -20.27
CA ASP A 84 13.84 28.18 -20.54
C ASP A 84 13.15 28.73 -19.28
N GLN A 85 13.44 28.16 -18.11
CA GLN A 85 12.80 28.55 -16.85
C GLN A 85 13.72 29.38 -15.95
N LEU A 86 14.94 29.68 -16.40
CA LEU A 86 15.90 30.51 -15.67
C LEU A 86 15.46 31.99 -15.66
N PRO A 87 15.63 32.70 -14.53
CA PRO A 87 15.34 34.12 -14.44
C PRO A 87 16.35 34.93 -15.27
N VAL A 88 15.85 35.76 -16.19
CA VAL A 88 16.67 36.68 -16.98
C VAL A 88 16.78 38.00 -16.23
N VAL A 89 17.98 38.35 -15.77
CA VAL A 89 18.27 39.64 -15.16
C VAL A 89 18.73 40.60 -16.25
N LYS A 90 18.05 41.75 -16.37
CA LYS A 90 18.53 42.87 -17.20
C LYS A 90 19.40 43.77 -16.32
N ALA A 91 20.69 43.83 -16.62
CA ALA A 91 21.55 44.84 -16.03
C ALA A 91 21.31 46.17 -16.78
N SER A 92 20.79 47.18 -16.10
CA SER A 92 20.90 48.55 -16.60
C SER A 92 22.25 49.08 -16.13
N LEU A 93 23.18 49.24 -17.07
CA LEU A 93 24.41 49.99 -16.81
C LEU A 93 24.00 51.47 -16.59
N PRO A 94 24.30 52.07 -15.43
CA PRO A 94 24.14 53.51 -15.28
C PRO A 94 25.23 54.20 -16.11
N GLY A 95 24.80 55.07 -17.02
CA GLY A 95 25.56 56.16 -17.65
C GLY A 95 27.02 55.88 -18.04
N ILE A 96 27.24 55.68 -19.35
CA ILE A 96 28.41 56.28 -20.01
C ILE A 96 28.15 57.79 -20.10
#